data_AF-A0A800IM87-F1
#
_entry.id   AF-A0A800IM87-F1
#
_cell.length_a   1.000
_cell.length_b   1.000
_cell.length_c   1.000
_cell.angle_alpha   90.00
_cell.angle_beta   90.00
_cell.angle_gamma   90.00
#
_symmetry.space_group_name_H-M   'P 1'
#
loop_
_entity.id
_entity.type
_entity.pdbx_description
1 polymer ?
#
loop_
_entity_poly.entity_id
_entity_poly.type
_entity_poly.pdbx_seq_one_letter_code
_entity_poly.pdbx_strand_id
1 'polypeptide(L)' 'MDHESDWSLVFEQQADLSMTHGDVSNLVTAVRHGADLRLYRTTEWYEETIYFQHHHVSWHK' A
#
# COMPACT_ATOMS: atom_id res chain seq x y z
N MET A 1 -0.08 -20.92 10.29
CA MET A 1 0.66 -19.65 10.43
C MET A 1 0.81 -19.16 9.01
N ASP A 2 -0.06 -18.25 8.62
CA ASP A 2 -0.26 -17.88 7.22
C ASP A 2 0.93 -17.08 6.69
N HIS A 3 1.26 -17.34 5.42
CA HIS A 3 2.36 -16.75 4.65
C HIS A 3 2.15 -15.25 4.33
N GLU A 4 1.59 -14.46 5.25
CA GLU A 4 1.45 -13.00 5.08
C GLU A 4 2.78 -12.22 5.18
N SER A 5 3.90 -12.92 5.34
CA SER A 5 5.16 -12.41 5.88
C SER A 5 5.94 -11.40 5.03
N ASP A 6 5.49 -11.02 3.83
CA ASP A 6 6.20 -10.05 2.98
C ASP A 6 5.52 -8.67 2.85
N TRP A 7 4.31 -8.49 3.41
CA TRP A 7 3.59 -7.21 3.36
C TRP A 7 3.59 -6.51 4.72
N SER A 8 3.83 -5.20 4.72
CA SER A 8 3.78 -4.37 5.92
C SER A 8 2.68 -3.32 5.79
N LEU A 9 1.84 -3.17 6.82
CA LEU A 9 0.88 -2.08 6.91
C LEU A 9 1.64 -0.78 7.23
N VAL A 10 1.78 0.08 6.23
CA VAL A 10 2.49 1.36 6.37
C VAL A 10 1.57 2.55 6.59
N PHE A 11 0.27 2.38 6.28
CA PHE A 11 -0.70 3.45 6.30
C PHE A 11 -2.14 2.91 6.36
N GLU A 12 -2.95 3.46 7.26
CA GLU A 12 -4.38 3.17 7.36
C GLU A 12 -5.16 4.44 7.68
N GLN A 13 -6.31 4.60 7.02
CA GLN A 13 -7.23 5.71 7.21
C GLN A 13 -8.67 5.24 7.31
N GLN A 14 -9.46 5.98 8.09
CA GLN A 14 -10.92 5.89 8.11
C GLN A 14 -11.53 6.61 6.90
N ALA A 15 -12.84 6.40 6.71
CA ALA A 15 -13.62 7.06 5.66
C ALA A 15 -13.63 8.61 5.77
N ASP A 16 -13.46 9.15 6.98
CA ASP A 16 -13.35 10.59 7.23
C ASP A 16 -11.92 11.14 7.02
N LEU A 17 -11.02 10.32 6.46
CA LEU A 17 -9.60 10.60 6.22
C LEU A 17 -8.75 10.70 7.48
N SER A 18 -9.31 10.46 8.67
CA SER A 18 -8.51 10.34 9.88
C SER A 18 -7.59 9.13 9.76
N MET A 19 -6.32 9.32 10.12
CA MET A 19 -5.32 8.25 10.13
C MET A 19 -5.45 7.44 11.41
N THR A 20 -5.47 6.12 11.27
CA THR A 20 -5.49 5.18 12.41
C THR A 20 -4.14 4.50 12.61
N HIS A 21 -3.35 4.36 11.55
CA HIS A 21 -2.04 3.74 11.59
C HIS A 21 -1.05 4.38 10.60
N GLY A 22 0.22 4.44 11.01
CA GLY A 22 1.32 4.89 10.17
C GLY A 22 1.25 6.38 9.83
N ASP A 23 1.89 6.75 8.72
CA ASP A 23 1.88 8.11 8.18
C ASP A 23 2.08 8.12 6.66
N VAL A 24 1.66 9.21 6.02
CA VAL A 24 1.77 9.40 4.57
C VAL A 24 3.23 9.42 4.10
N SER A 25 4.17 9.87 4.93
CA SER A 25 5.58 10.01 4.54
C SER A 25 6.26 8.66 4.38
N ASN A 26 5.93 7.68 5.23
CA ASN A 26 6.43 6.31 5.14
C ASN A 26 5.90 5.61 3.90
N LEU A 27 4.60 5.78 3.60
CA LEU A 27 4.01 5.30 2.35
C LEU A 27 4.72 5.89 1.12
N VAL A 28 4.90 7.22 1.09
CA VAL A 28 5.60 7.91 -0.01
C VAL A 28 7.04 7.41 -0.16
N THR A 29 7.74 7.19 0.95
CA THR A 29 9.11 6.67 0.96
C THR A 29 9.17 5.25 0.38
N ALA A 30 8.29 4.35 0.82
CA ALA A 30 8.22 2.98 0.32
C ALA A 30 7.99 2.95 -1.21
N VAL A 31 7.02 3.72 -1.71
CA VAL A 31 6.73 3.81 -3.15
C VAL A 31 7.92 4.34 -3.94
N ARG A 32 8.57 5.41 -3.45
CA ARG A 32 9.76 6.00 -4.11
C ARG A 32 10.93 5.02 -4.18
N HIS A 33 11.03 4.12 -3.23
CA HIS A 33 12.05 3.07 -3.19
C HIS A 33 11.64 1.82 -3.98
N GLY A 34 10.52 1.85 -4.70
CA GLY A 34 10.09 0.78 -5.58
C GLY A 34 9.33 -0.34 -4.90
N ALA A 35 8.75 -0.10 -3.71
CA ALA A 35 7.85 -1.07 -3.11
C ALA A 35 6.59 -1.22 -3.97
N ASP A 36 6.12 -2.46 -4.12
CA ASP A 36 4.78 -2.73 -4.60
C ASP A 36 3.76 -2.25 -3.55
N LEU A 37 2.58 -1.85 -3.99
CA LEU A 37 1.49 -1.47 -3.09
C LEU A 37 0.32 -2.43 -3.21
N ARG A 38 -0.26 -2.74 -2.05
CA ARG A 38 -1.56 -3.40 -1.93
C ARG A 38 -2.48 -2.49 -1.15
N LEU A 39 -3.51 -1.98 -1.81
CA LEU A 39 -4.55 -1.18 -1.17
C LEU A 39 -5.74 -2.07 -0.85
N TYR A 40 -6.05 -2.20 0.44
CA TYR A 40 -7.26 -2.85 0.91
C TYR A 40 -8.28 -1.78 1.30
N ARG A 41 -9.49 -1.88 0.78
CA ARG A 41 -10.61 -1.02 1.13
C ARG A 41 -11.76 -1.89 1.58
N THR A 42 -12.28 -1.61 2.77
CA THR A 42 -13.51 -2.21 3.27
C THR A 42 -14.58 -1.16 3.42
N THR A 43 -15.81 -1.57 3.16
CA THR A 43 -17.03 -0.84 3.46
C THR A 43 -18.02 -1.85 4.03
N GLU A 44 -19.15 -1.38 4.54
CA GLU A 44 -20.22 -2.28 5.01
C GLU A 44 -20.72 -3.23 3.90
N TRP A 45 -20.62 -2.83 2.63
CA TRP A 45 -21.26 -3.51 1.50
C TRP A 45 -20.29 -4.19 0.53
N TYR A 46 -18.99 -3.89 0.63
CA TYR A 46 -18.00 -4.30 -0.34
C TYR A 46 -16.58 -4.26 0.22
N GLU A 47 -15.78 -5.23 -0.20
CA GLU A 47 -14.34 -5.27 0.03
C GLU A 47 -13.59 -5.27 -1.31
N GLU A 48 -12.56 -4.44 -1.41
CA GLU A 48 -11.71 -4.32 -2.59
C GLU A 48 -10.25 -4.49 -2.21
N THR A 49 -9.51 -5.21 -3.04
CA THR A 49 -8.04 -5.20 -2.98
C THR A 49 -7.49 -4.81 -4.35
N ILE A 50 -6.70 -3.75 -4.39
CA ILE A 50 -6.02 -3.27 -5.60
C ILE A 50 -4.51 -3.46 -5.43
N TYR A 51 -3.88 -4.04 -6.44
CA TYR A 51 -2.43 -4.24 -6.48
C TYR A 51 -1.81 -3.25 -7.47
N PHE A 52 -0.80 -2.51 -7.02
CA PHE A 52 0.02 -1.66 -7.85
C PHE A 52 1.45 -2.20 -7.85
N GLN A 53 1.94 -2.55 -9.02
CA GLN A 53 3.32 -2.99 -9.23
C GLN A 53 4.04 -1.96 -10.08
N HIS A 54 5.20 -1.51 -9.61
CA HIS A 54 5.97 -0.52 -10.36
C HIS A 54 7.06 -1.22 -11.17
N HIS A 55 6.89 -1.29 -12.49
CA HIS A 55 7.93 -1.80 -13.37
C HIS A 55 8.93 -0.68 -13.69
N HIS A 56 10.06 -0.66 -12.99
CA HIS A 56 11.16 0.23 -13.34
C HIS A 56 11.81 -0.24 -14.66
N VAL A 57 11.51 0.44 -15.76
CA VAL A 57 12.14 0.18 -17.06
C VAL A 57 13.41 1.03 -17.17
N SER A 58 14.58 0.44 -16.87
CA SER A 58 15.86 1.09 -17.17
C SER A 58 16.21 0.90 -18.65
N TRP A 59 15.99 1.93 -19.47
CA TRP A 59 16.54 1.96 -20.81
C TRP A 59 18.03 2.26 -20.73
N HIS A 60 18.87 1.29 -21.08
CA HIS A 60 20.29 1.52 -21.31
C HIS A 60 20.44 2.17 -22.70
N LYS A 61 21.04 3.36 -22.75
CA LYS A 61 21.51 3.98 -24.01
C LYS A 61 22.94 3.53 -24.30
#